data_AF-A0A1I8BVX9-F1
#
_entry.id   AF-A0A1I8BVX9-F1
#
_cell.length_a   1.000
_cell.length_b   1.000
_cell.length_c   1.000
_cell.angle_alpha   90.00
_cell.angle_beta   90.00
_cell.angle_gamma   90.00
#
_symmetry.space_group_name_H-M   'P 1'
#
loop_
_entity.id
_entity.type
_entity.pdbx_description
1 polymer ?
#
loop_
_entity_poly.entity_id
_entity_poly.type
_entity_poly.pdbx_seq_one_letter_code
_entity_poly.pdbx_strand_id
1 'polypeptide(L)'
;MKTITFKFNWIVYDLKKIQEVLSNYNTLQLTDLASDPFCSPDYPSVAWELHINVTKGYSYFSVWLRQIGPNSLKDLVKTKYKIYALNESKRVDIAEFAIYIF
;
A
#
# COMPACT_ATOMS: atom_id res chain seq x y z
N MET A 1 10.02 17.53 17.06
CA MET A 1 9.32 16.91 15.92
C MET A 1 8.12 16.15 16.49
N LYS A 2 6.88 16.47 16.09
CA LYS A 2 5.69 15.75 16.56
C LYS A 2 5.60 14.42 15.80
N THR A 3 5.52 13.30 16.52
CA THR A 3 5.26 11.98 15.93
C THR A 3 3.77 11.72 15.97
N ILE A 4 3.20 11.32 14.84
CA ILE A 4 1.79 10.96 14.70
C ILE A 4 1.73 9.48 14.35
N THR A 5 0.92 8.73 15.10
CA THR A 5 0.68 7.31 14.84
C THR A 5 -0.72 7.15 14.28
N PHE A 6 -0.83 6.50 13.13
CA PHE A 6 -2.09 6.26 12.45
C PHE A 6 -2.18 4.81 12.00
N LYS A 7 -3.39 4.25 12.02
CA LYS A 7 -3.66 2.88 11.57
C LYS A 7 -4.75 2.90 10.51
N PHE A 8 -4.44 2.28 9.38
CA PHE A 8 -5.36 2.08 8.27
C PHE A 8 -5.58 0.58 8.06
N ASN A 9 -6.81 0.18 7.73
CA ASN A 9 -7.12 -1.18 7.32
C ASN A 9 -7.79 -1.12 5.94
N TRP A 10 -7.34 -1.98 5.04
CA TRP A 10 -7.92 -2.12 3.71
C TRP A 10 -8.27 -3.59 3.47
N ILE A 11 -9.51 -3.84 3.04
CA ILE A 11 -9.98 -5.16 2.65
C ILE A 11 -10.06 -5.18 1.13
N VAL A 12 -9.35 -6.12 0.52
CA VAL A 12 -9.41 -6.36 -0.91
C VAL A 12 -10.21 -7.64 -1.15
N TYR A 13 -11.38 -7.46 -1.74
CA TYR A 13 -12.23 -8.57 -2.14
C TYR A 13 -11.75 -9.18 -3.45
N ASP A 14 -12.05 -10.47 -3.65
CA ASP A 14 -11.87 -11.15 -4.94
C ASP A 14 -10.44 -11.17 -5.51
N LEU A 15 -9.40 -11.00 -4.67
CA LEU A 15 -8.00 -11.03 -5.10
C LEU A 15 -7.63 -12.30 -5.88
N LYS A 16 -8.20 -13.46 -5.49
CA LYS A 16 -8.02 -14.73 -6.22
C LYS A 16 -8.61 -14.68 -7.63
N LYS A 17 -9.81 -14.12 -7.80
CA LYS A 17 -10.45 -13.98 -9.12
C LYS A 17 -9.63 -13.06 -10.02
N ILE A 18 -9.06 -11.98 -9.46
CA ILE A 18 -8.16 -11.09 -10.19
C ILE A 18 -6.94 -11.87 -10.71
N GLN A 19 -6.32 -12.70 -9.86
CA GLN A 19 -5.19 -13.53 -10.26
C GLN A 19 -5.55 -14.59 -11.32
N GLU A 20 -6.72 -15.22 -11.21
CA GLU A 20 -7.24 -16.17 -12.21
C GLU A 20 -7.47 -15.50 -13.56
N VAL A 21 -8.14 -14.34 -13.58
CA VAL A 21 -8.37 -13.54 -14.78
C VAL A 21 -7.05 -13.13 -15.43
N LEU A 22 -6.08 -12.68 -14.63
CA LEU A 22 -4.74 -12.34 -15.13
C LEU A 22 -4.00 -13.54 -15.74
N SER A 23 -4.24 -14.75 -15.23
CA SER A 23 -3.62 -15.97 -15.74
C SER A 23 -4.12 -16.35 -17.13
N ASN A 24 -5.34 -15.92 -17.51
CA ASN A 24 -5.98 -16.24 -18.79
C ASN A 24 -5.51 -15.36 -19.96
N TYR A 25 -4.83 -14.24 -19.70
CA TYR A 25 -4.29 -13.40 -20.78
C TYR A 25 -3.02 -13.99 -21.37
N ASN A 26 -2.78 -13.83 -22.67
CA ASN A 26 -1.58 -14.37 -23.32
C ASN A 26 -0.31 -13.53 -23.11
N THR A 27 -0.43 -12.30 -22.61
CA THR A 27 0.68 -11.36 -22.40
C THR A 27 0.95 -11.12 -20.91
N LEU A 28 2.13 -10.57 -20.59
CA LEU A 28 2.41 -10.04 -19.26
C LEU A 28 1.39 -8.95 -18.93
N GLN A 29 0.66 -9.12 -17.84
CA GLN A 29 -0.21 -8.09 -17.28
C GLN A 29 0.15 -7.81 -15.83
N LEU A 30 0.13 -6.51 -15.51
CA LEU A 30 0.26 -5.95 -14.19
C LEU A 30 -1.06 -5.24 -13.88
N THR A 31 -1.66 -5.56 -12.74
CA THR A 31 -2.75 -4.77 -12.20
C THR A 31 -2.26 -4.11 -10.93
N ASP A 32 -2.36 -2.79 -10.89
CA ASP A 32 -2.17 -1.98 -9.69
C ASP A 32 -3.54 -1.69 -9.09
N LEU A 33 -3.76 -2.16 -7.86
CA LEU A 33 -4.94 -1.85 -7.07
C LEU A 33 -4.53 -0.80 -6.04
N ALA A 34 -5.20 0.34 -6.01
CA ALA A 34 -5.00 1.37 -4.99
C ALA A 34 -6.19 1.37 -4.01
N SER A 35 -5.91 1.58 -2.73
CA SER A 35 -6.93 1.95 -1.75
C SER A 35 -7.45 3.36 -2.01
N ASP A 36 -8.57 3.71 -1.40
CA ASP A 36 -8.92 5.13 -1.29
C ASP A 36 -7.81 5.89 -0.53
N PRO A 37 -7.55 7.17 -0.87
CA PRO A 37 -6.63 8.00 -0.11
C PRO A 37 -7.06 8.12 1.35
N PHE A 38 -6.11 8.00 2.27
CA PHE A 38 -6.35 8.16 3.70
C PHE A 38 -5.37 9.13 4.32
N CYS A 39 -5.82 9.89 5.32
CA CYS A 39 -4.99 10.81 6.08
C CYS A 39 -5.17 10.59 7.58
N SER A 40 -4.19 11.04 8.37
CA SER A 40 -4.38 11.14 9.82
C SER A 40 -5.28 12.33 10.12
N PRO A 41 -6.31 12.20 10.97
CA PRO A 41 -7.10 13.34 11.42
C PRO A 41 -6.26 14.44 12.09
N ASP A 42 -5.13 14.06 12.70
CA ASP A 42 -4.18 14.98 13.35
C ASP A 42 -3.26 15.71 12.35
N TYR A 43 -3.26 15.30 11.08
CA TYR A 43 -2.46 15.90 10.00
C TYR A 43 -3.09 15.65 8.62
N PRO A 44 -4.21 16.32 8.30
CA PRO A 44 -4.98 16.07 7.07
C PRO A 44 -4.32 16.61 5.79
N SER A 45 -3.22 17.36 5.91
CA SER A 45 -2.50 17.93 4.76
C SER A 45 -1.68 16.89 3.99
N VAL A 46 -1.45 15.69 4.57
CA VAL A 46 -0.84 14.54 3.92
C VAL A 46 -1.85 13.42 3.83
N ALA A 47 -1.93 12.80 2.66
CA ALA A 47 -2.62 11.55 2.47
C ALA A 47 -1.64 10.45 2.05
N TRP A 48 -2.10 9.21 2.15
CA TRP A 48 -1.40 8.03 1.65
C TRP A 48 -2.39 7.12 0.91
N GLU A 49 -1.87 6.32 -0.02
CA GLU A 49 -2.56 5.22 -0.69
C GLU A 49 -1.79 3.93 -0.41
N LEU A 50 -2.52 2.84 -0.15
CA LEU A 50 -1.94 1.51 -0.10
C LEU A 50 -2.17 0.84 -1.46
N HIS A 51 -1.10 0.31 -2.04
CA HIS A 51 -1.13 -0.30 -3.36
C HIS A 51 -0.84 -1.80 -3.30
N ILE A 52 -1.52 -2.58 -4.12
CA ILE A 52 -1.22 -4.00 -4.39
C ILE A 52 -0.97 -4.18 -5.88
N ASN A 53 0.24 -4.61 -6.21
CA ASN A 53 0.61 -5.02 -7.55
C ASN A 53 0.46 -6.54 -7.70
N VAL A 54 -0.42 -6.94 -8.62
CA VAL A 54 -0.61 -8.33 -9.01
C VAL A 54 -0.03 -8.50 -10.41
N THR A 55 0.96 -9.39 -10.54
CA THR A 55 1.64 -9.64 -11.82
C THR A 55 1.40 -11.07 -12.27
N LYS A 56 1.00 -11.25 -13.54
CA LYS A 56 0.84 -12.57 -14.13
C LYS A 56 2.14 -13.39 -14.02
N GLY A 57 2.02 -14.65 -13.62
CA GLY A 57 3.14 -15.61 -13.58
C GLY A 57 3.95 -15.57 -12.29
N TYR A 58 3.67 -14.62 -11.40
CA TYR A 58 4.27 -14.58 -10.07
C TYR A 58 3.36 -15.24 -9.04
N SER A 59 3.97 -15.97 -8.10
CA SER A 59 3.29 -16.58 -6.96
C SER A 59 3.10 -15.60 -5.80
N TYR A 60 3.49 -14.33 -5.98
CA TYR A 60 3.43 -13.29 -4.97
C TYR A 60 2.79 -12.02 -5.54
N PHE A 61 2.27 -11.20 -4.64
CA PHE A 61 1.86 -9.82 -4.90
C PHE A 61 2.81 -8.89 -4.15
N SER A 62 3.00 -7.68 -4.67
CA SER A 62 3.79 -6.65 -3.98
C SER A 62 2.85 -5.64 -3.34
N VAL A 63 3.13 -5.24 -2.10
CA VAL A 63 2.34 -4.23 -1.38
C VAL A 63 3.25 -3.07 -1.02
N TRP A 64 2.82 -1.84 -1.31
CA TRP A 64 3.61 -0.65 -1.06
C TRP A 64 2.74 0.55 -0.69
N LEU A 65 3.33 1.49 0.03
CA LEU A 65 2.65 2.70 0.49
C LEU A 65 3.10 3.88 -0.38
N ARG A 66 2.14 4.62 -0.92
CA ARG A 66 2.36 5.87 -1.65
C ARG A 66 1.97 7.04 -0.76
N GLN A 67 2.80 8.07 -0.69
CA GLN A 67 2.41 9.34 -0.07
C GLN A 67 1.81 10.27 -1.14
N ILE A 68 0.67 10.87 -0.83
CA ILE A 68 0.03 11.93 -1.60
C ILE A 68 0.09 13.22 -0.78
N GLY A 69 0.99 14.12 -1.17
CA GLY A 69 1.07 15.47 -0.61
C GLY A 69 1.68 15.57 0.80
N PRO A 70 1.72 16.79 1.36
CA PRO A 70 1.81 18.02 0.58
C PRO A 70 3.18 18.03 -0.11
N ASN A 71 3.20 18.19 -1.42
CA ASN A 71 4.41 18.20 -2.24
C ASN A 71 5.14 19.57 -2.15
N SER A 72 5.19 20.14 -0.95
CA SER A 72 5.90 21.37 -0.65
C SER A 72 7.31 20.99 -0.17
N LEU A 73 8.35 21.59 -0.78
CA LEU A 73 9.76 21.38 -0.39
C LEU A 73 10.04 21.73 1.09
N LYS A 74 9.13 22.45 1.76
CA LYS A 74 9.24 22.84 3.17
C LYS A 74 8.50 21.90 4.11
N ASP A 75 7.68 20.99 3.59
CA ASP A 75 6.81 20.08 4.35
C ASP A 75 7.15 18.61 4.11
N LEU A 76 8.46 18.28 4.11
CA LEU A 76 8.90 16.89 4.02
C LEU A 76 8.40 16.08 5.21
N VAL A 77 7.64 15.02 4.93
CA VAL A 77 7.09 14.14 5.95
C VAL A 77 7.89 12.85 5.99
N LYS A 78 8.52 12.62 7.15
CA LYS A 78 9.20 11.35 7.43
C LYS A 78 8.17 10.33 7.86
N THR A 79 7.81 9.44 6.94
CA THR A 79 6.87 8.35 7.21
C THR A 79 7.63 7.08 7.59
N LYS A 80 7.39 6.56 8.80
CA LYS A 80 7.74 5.18 9.17
C LYS A 80 6.45 4.36 9.12
N TYR A 81 6.51 3.21 8.47
CA TYR A 81 5.33 2.35 8.31
C TYR A 81 5.68 0.88 8.55
N LYS A 82 4.65 0.11 8.87
CA LYS A 82 4.68 -1.35 8.91
C LYS A 82 3.43 -1.87 8.21
N ILE A 83 3.62 -2.68 7.18
CA ILE A 83 2.52 -3.29 6.42
C ILE A 83 2.44 -4.77 6.81
N TYR A 84 1.23 -5.24 7.12
CA TYR A 84 0.96 -6.64 7.40
C TYR A 84 -0.36 -7.07 6.75
N ALA A 85 -0.43 -8.34 6.35
CA ALA A 85 -1.68 -9.00 5.99
C ALA A 85 -2.26 -9.73 7.21
N LEU A 86 -3.59 -9.89 7.19
CA LEU A 86 -4.32 -10.71 8.14
C LEU A 86 -4.96 -11.88 7.39
N ASN A 87 -4.66 -13.11 7.82
CA ASN A 87 -5.34 -14.32 7.36
C ASN A 87 -5.82 -15.11 8.58
N GLU A 88 -7.14 -15.29 8.73
CA GLU A 88 -7.73 -16.06 9.86
C GLU A 88 -7.15 -15.66 11.23
N SER A 89 -7.01 -14.36 11.48
CA SER A 89 -6.39 -13.76 12.68
C SER A 89 -4.86 -13.92 12.82
N LYS A 90 -4.19 -14.60 11.90
CA LYS A 90 -2.72 -14.61 11.81
C LYS A 90 -2.22 -13.37 11.08
N ARG A 91 -1.26 -12.68 11.68
CA ARG A 91 -0.58 -11.53 11.10
C ARG A 91 0.65 -12.00 10.35
N VAL A 92 0.78 -11.61 9.08
CA VAL A 92 1.97 -11.83 8.27
C VAL A 92 2.53 -10.48 7.88
N ASP A 93 3.74 -10.16 8.34
CA ASP A 93 4.41 -8.90 8.01
C ASP A 93 4.87 -8.95 6.53
N ILE A 94 4.53 -7.92 5.74
CA ILE A 94 4.78 -7.89 4.28
C ILE A 94 5.97 -7.00 3.92
N ALA A 95 6.20 -5.92 4.67
CA ALA A 95 7.35 -5.05 4.44
C ALA A 95 7.71 -4.25 5.69
N GLU A 96 9.00 -4.23 6.03
CA GLU A 96 9.62 -3.27 6.94
C GLU A 96 10.78 -2.60 6.19
N PHE A 97 10.49 -1.51 5.47
CA PHE A 97 11.55 -0.67 4.90
C PHE A 97 11.19 0.81 5.09
N ALA A 98 12.14 1.58 5.61
CA ALA A 98 12.05 3.04 5.67
C ALA A 98 12.44 3.61 4.30
N ILE A 99 11.49 4.28 3.63
CA ILE A 99 11.79 5.02 2.39
C ILE A 99 12.25 6.42 2.78
N TYR A 100 13.51 6.74 2.48
CA TYR A 100 14.03 8.10 2.53
C TYR A 100 13.88 8.72 1.14
N ILE A 101 13.03 9.75 1.00
CA ILE A 101 12.96 10.56 -0.21
C ILE A 101 13.78 11.83 0.09
N PHE A 102 14.81 12.07 -0.73
CA PHE A 102 15.70 13.23 -0.66
C PHE A 102 15.09 14.44 -1.36
#